data_AF-A0A1C5FLF4-F1
#
_entry.id   AF-A0A1C5FLF4-F1
#
_cell.length_a   1.000
_cell.length_b   1.000
_cell.length_c   1.000
_cell.angle_alpha   90.00
_cell.angle_beta   90.00
_cell.angle_gamma   90.00
#
_symmetry.space_group_name_H-M   'P 1'
#
loop_
_entity.id
_entity.type
_entity.pdbx_description
1 polymer ?
#
loop_
_entity_poly.entity_id
_entity_poly.type
_entity_poly.pdbx_seq_one_letter_code
_entity_poly.pdbx_strand_id
1 'polypeptide(L)'
;TVAGAREVADAAAATGVQSVVFCTLRFAPGTAGWIDEQAAKGGWFTAHAYWLNALYGTGADSPYAASPWRREKGGLWDVGPHALSALIPLLGDVTNVTAVRSERDLTHLVLRHVSGVASTVAVTLSAPEAGSGSGVEVRGEHGTAVLPTEWGDPVDSFRAATDALLESVRTGRPHACDVRFGLRLTEILAEADAQAQETRAKD
;
A
#
# COMPACT_ATOMS: atom_id res chain seq x y z
N THR A 1 14.91 3.24 -2.84
CA THR A 1 14.87 4.58 -3.47
C THR A 1 14.19 4.45 -4.82
N VAL A 2 13.72 5.55 -5.40
CA VAL A 2 13.11 5.52 -6.75
C VAL A 2 14.10 5.02 -7.81
N ALA A 3 15.35 5.52 -7.78
CA ALA A 3 16.39 5.08 -8.71
C ALA A 3 16.63 3.56 -8.65
N GLY A 4 16.80 2.99 -7.45
CA GLY A 4 17.02 1.55 -7.30
C GLY A 4 15.80 0.73 -7.73
N ALA A 5 14.57 1.17 -7.42
CA ALA A 5 13.36 0.48 -7.88
C ALA A 5 13.26 0.50 -9.42
N ARG A 6 13.70 1.59 -10.05
CA ARG A 6 13.72 1.75 -11.51
C ARG A 6 14.77 0.86 -12.15
N GLU A 7 15.97 0.80 -11.59
CA GLU A 7 17.02 -0.11 -12.04
C GLU A 7 16.55 -1.58 -12.05
N VAL A 8 15.86 -2.02 -11.00
CA VAL A 8 15.31 -3.39 -10.95
C VAL A 8 14.21 -3.59 -12.00
N ALA A 9 13.31 -2.61 -12.17
CA ALA A 9 12.25 -2.69 -13.18
C ALA A 9 12.79 -2.73 -14.61
N ASP A 10 13.77 -1.89 -14.91
CA ASP A 10 14.44 -1.81 -16.21
C ASP A 10 15.23 -3.09 -16.49
N ALA A 11 15.93 -3.64 -15.51
CA ALA A 11 16.65 -4.91 -15.64
C ALA A 11 15.71 -6.09 -15.92
N ALA A 12 14.58 -6.18 -15.21
CA ALA A 12 13.57 -7.20 -15.45
C ALA A 12 12.95 -7.06 -16.85
N ALA A 13 12.66 -5.83 -17.29
CA ALA A 13 12.14 -5.56 -18.62
C ALA A 13 13.15 -5.94 -19.73
N ALA A 14 14.42 -5.60 -19.56
CA ALA A 14 15.47 -5.89 -20.53
C ALA A 14 15.77 -7.39 -20.68
N THR A 15 15.57 -8.16 -19.61
CA THR A 15 15.85 -9.60 -19.57
C THR A 15 14.62 -10.48 -19.76
N GLY A 16 13.42 -9.90 -19.76
CA GLY A 16 12.15 -10.64 -19.85
C GLY A 16 11.84 -11.49 -18.60
N VAL A 17 12.52 -11.26 -17.49
CA VAL A 17 12.30 -11.99 -16.23
C VAL A 17 10.96 -11.57 -15.61
N GLN A 18 10.18 -12.57 -15.23
CA GLN A 18 8.91 -12.37 -14.53
C GLN A 18 9.18 -12.08 -13.04
N SER A 19 8.33 -11.25 -12.44
CA SER A 19 8.51 -10.80 -11.06
C SER A 19 7.16 -10.59 -10.37
N VAL A 20 7.20 -10.65 -9.05
CA VAL A 20 6.10 -10.24 -8.18
C VAL A 20 6.67 -9.45 -7.00
N VAL A 21 5.94 -8.42 -6.59
CA VAL A 21 6.13 -7.65 -5.38
C VAL A 21 5.08 -8.15 -4.40
N PHE A 22 5.53 -8.68 -3.26
CA PHE A 22 4.65 -9.32 -2.29
C PHE A 22 3.87 -8.29 -1.45
N CYS A 23 2.82 -7.73 -2.05
CA CYS A 23 1.80 -6.97 -1.32
C CYS A 23 0.79 -7.96 -0.72
N THR A 24 0.97 -8.38 0.53
CA THR A 24 0.22 -9.48 1.17
C THR A 24 -1.29 -9.47 0.87
N LEU A 25 -1.96 -8.31 0.95
CA LEU A 25 -3.40 -8.14 0.70
C LEU A 25 -3.84 -8.53 -0.72
N ARG A 26 -2.91 -8.51 -1.68
CA ARG A 26 -3.14 -8.88 -3.08
C ARG A 26 -3.01 -10.37 -3.34
N PHE A 27 -2.63 -11.15 -2.33
CA PHE A 27 -2.45 -12.59 -2.42
C PHE A 27 -3.20 -13.35 -1.32
N ALA A 28 -3.63 -12.67 -0.27
CA ALA A 28 -4.57 -13.18 0.72
C ALA A 28 -5.94 -13.43 0.08
N PRO A 29 -6.50 -14.66 0.07
CA PRO A 29 -7.72 -14.97 -0.68
C PRO A 29 -8.91 -14.08 -0.35
N GLY A 30 -9.12 -13.77 0.93
CA GLY A 30 -10.23 -12.92 1.39
C GLY A 30 -10.13 -11.48 0.86
N THR A 31 -8.95 -10.86 0.98
CA THR A 31 -8.75 -9.47 0.57
C THR A 31 -8.55 -9.33 -0.94
N ALA A 32 -7.83 -10.25 -1.58
CA ALA A 32 -7.60 -10.23 -3.02
C ALA A 32 -8.93 -10.38 -3.78
N GLY A 33 -9.76 -11.36 -3.39
CA GLY A 33 -11.08 -11.55 -3.99
C GLY A 33 -12.00 -10.35 -3.76
N TRP A 34 -11.99 -9.76 -2.55
CA TRP A 34 -12.77 -8.54 -2.28
C TRP A 34 -12.30 -7.35 -3.12
N ILE A 35 -10.98 -7.14 -3.26
CA ILE A 35 -10.42 -6.06 -4.09
C ILE A 35 -10.84 -6.25 -5.56
N ASP A 36 -10.72 -7.46 -6.10
CA ASP A 36 -11.08 -7.75 -7.49
C ASP A 36 -12.58 -7.55 -7.73
N GLU A 37 -13.43 -7.98 -6.79
CA GLU A 37 -14.87 -7.78 -6.85
C GLU A 37 -15.24 -6.28 -6.84
N GLN A 38 -14.63 -5.48 -5.94
CA GLN A 38 -14.94 -4.06 -5.85
C GLN A 38 -14.35 -3.27 -7.02
N ALA A 39 -13.19 -3.66 -7.54
CA ALA A 39 -12.60 -3.08 -8.75
C ALA A 39 -13.48 -3.33 -9.98
N ALA A 40 -14.06 -4.53 -10.10
CA ALA A 40 -14.95 -4.87 -11.20
C ALA A 40 -16.29 -4.10 -11.17
N LYS A 41 -16.78 -3.72 -9.99
CA LYS A 41 -18.00 -2.90 -9.85
C LYS A 41 -17.81 -1.47 -10.33
N GLY A 42 -16.68 -0.84 -9.99
CA GLY A 42 -16.47 0.58 -10.26
C GLY A 42 -17.51 1.47 -9.56
N GLY A 43 -17.79 2.66 -10.10
CA GLY A 43 -18.82 3.57 -9.58
C GLY A 43 -18.51 4.16 -8.19
N TRP A 44 -17.25 4.10 -7.74
CA TRP A 44 -16.83 4.63 -6.45
C TRP A 44 -16.66 6.15 -6.49
N PHE A 45 -17.19 6.85 -5.49
CA PHE A 45 -17.12 8.29 -5.31
C PHE A 45 -15.90 8.72 -4.48
N THR A 46 -15.53 7.94 -3.47
CA THR A 46 -14.35 8.19 -2.62
C THR A 46 -13.89 6.91 -1.94
N ALA A 47 -12.67 6.93 -1.40
CA ALA A 47 -12.17 5.89 -0.52
C ALA A 47 -11.39 6.45 0.67
N HIS A 48 -11.42 5.73 1.78
CA HIS A 48 -10.67 6.01 2.98
C HIS A 48 -9.88 4.77 3.38
N ALA A 49 -8.60 4.93 3.64
CA ALA A 49 -7.73 3.86 4.09
C ALA A 49 -6.94 4.28 5.33
N TYR A 50 -6.68 3.32 6.21
CA TYR A 50 -5.77 3.53 7.33
C TYR A 50 -4.95 2.28 7.63
N TRP A 51 -3.70 2.48 8.01
CA TRP A 51 -2.83 1.47 8.61
C TRP A 51 -2.12 2.10 9.80
N LEU A 52 -2.67 1.86 10.97
CA LEU A 52 -2.24 2.44 12.24
C LEU A 52 -1.63 1.32 13.08
N ASN A 53 -0.34 1.08 12.93
CA ASN A 53 0.36 0.06 13.71
C ASN A 53 0.82 0.63 15.05
N ALA A 54 0.86 -0.22 16.07
CA ALA A 54 1.39 0.10 17.39
C ALA A 54 2.77 -0.56 17.59
N LEU A 55 3.76 -0.21 16.75
CA LEU A 55 5.14 -0.69 16.94
C LEU A 55 5.90 0.16 17.97
N TYR A 56 5.64 1.46 17.99
CA TYR A 56 6.25 2.46 18.88
C TYR A 56 5.20 3.22 19.72
N GLY A 57 3.97 2.70 19.74
CA GLY A 57 2.85 3.28 20.48
C GLY A 57 2.93 3.02 21.97
N THR A 58 2.17 3.80 22.75
CA THR A 58 1.95 3.52 24.17
C THR A 58 1.27 2.17 24.33
N GLY A 59 1.83 1.31 25.20
CA GLY A 59 1.33 -0.05 25.44
C GLY A 59 1.94 -1.12 24.55
N ALA A 60 2.66 -0.74 23.49
CA ALA A 60 3.24 -1.69 22.55
C ALA A 60 4.37 -2.53 23.16
N ASP A 61 4.25 -3.85 23.03
CA ASP A 61 5.35 -4.82 23.20
C ASP A 61 5.58 -5.57 21.88
N SER A 62 6.32 -4.93 20.97
CA SER A 62 6.54 -5.45 19.61
C SER A 62 7.92 -6.09 19.46
N PRO A 63 8.03 -7.33 18.97
CA PRO A 63 9.33 -7.96 18.67
C PRO A 63 10.09 -7.24 17.54
N TYR A 64 9.40 -6.40 16.77
CA TYR A 64 9.96 -5.62 15.67
C TYR A 64 10.38 -4.21 16.08
N ALA A 65 10.18 -3.83 17.34
CA ALA A 65 10.55 -2.51 17.85
C ALA A 65 12.06 -2.23 17.73
N ALA A 66 12.91 -3.26 17.61
CA ALA A 66 14.35 -3.09 17.42
C ALA A 66 14.75 -2.65 15.99
N SER A 67 13.84 -2.65 15.02
CA SER A 67 14.15 -2.36 13.61
C SER A 67 14.66 -0.92 13.40
N PRO A 68 15.93 -0.72 12.98
CA PRO A 68 16.49 0.63 12.80
C PRO A 68 15.84 1.40 11.64
N TRP A 69 15.56 0.75 10.52
CA TRP A 69 15.01 1.42 9.34
C TRP A 69 13.57 1.88 9.56
N ARG A 70 12.76 1.14 10.33
CA ARG A 70 11.38 1.53 10.66
C ARG A 70 11.32 2.79 11.52
N ARG A 71 12.31 2.99 12.39
CA ARG A 71 12.46 4.25 13.13
C ARG A 71 12.81 5.41 12.22
N GLU A 72 13.71 5.18 11.27
CA GLU A 72 14.17 6.23 10.36
C GLU A 72 13.11 6.62 9.32
N LYS A 73 12.43 5.63 8.74
CA LYS A 73 11.49 5.81 7.62
C LYS A 73 10.03 5.94 8.05
N GLY A 74 9.67 5.45 9.24
CA GLY A 74 8.32 5.59 9.82
C GLY A 74 7.21 4.85 9.06
N GLY A 75 5.96 5.12 9.46
CA GLY A 75 4.77 4.44 8.93
C GLY A 75 4.49 4.67 7.45
N LEU A 76 4.90 5.81 6.88
CA LEU A 76 4.72 6.04 5.45
C LEU A 76 5.41 4.95 4.60
N TRP A 77 6.66 4.62 4.92
CA TRP A 77 7.41 3.63 4.16
C TRP A 77 7.11 2.19 4.56
N ASP A 78 6.79 1.92 5.83
CA ASP A 78 6.50 0.55 6.29
C ASP A 78 5.10 0.09 5.90
N VAL A 79 4.07 0.94 6.10
CA VAL A 79 2.67 0.55 5.90
C VAL A 79 1.92 1.32 4.81
N GLY A 80 2.48 2.41 4.28
CA GLY A 80 1.96 3.07 3.08
C GLY A 80 1.82 2.15 1.85
N PRO A 81 2.76 1.21 1.57
CA PRO A 81 2.59 0.24 0.50
C PRO A 81 1.29 -0.58 0.60
N HIS A 82 0.83 -0.92 1.81
CA HIS A 82 -0.40 -1.69 1.99
C HIS A 82 -1.62 -0.89 1.52
N ALA A 83 -1.74 0.37 1.95
CA ALA A 83 -2.82 1.26 1.54
C ALA A 83 -2.86 1.46 0.02
N LEU A 84 -1.71 1.77 -0.58
CA LEU A 84 -1.62 1.97 -2.03
C LEU A 84 -1.92 0.68 -2.80
N SER A 85 -1.47 -0.48 -2.29
CA SER A 85 -1.72 -1.78 -2.92
C SER A 85 -3.20 -2.14 -2.98
N ALA A 86 -3.99 -1.68 -2.01
CA ALA A 86 -5.43 -1.86 -1.97
C ALA A 86 -6.20 -0.81 -2.79
N LEU A 87 -5.77 0.46 -2.77
CA LEU A 87 -6.49 1.55 -3.44
C LEU A 87 -6.28 1.60 -4.96
N ILE A 88 -5.07 1.34 -5.45
CA ILE A 88 -4.75 1.46 -6.88
C ILE A 88 -5.62 0.53 -7.76
N PRO A 89 -5.89 -0.74 -7.39
CA PRO A 89 -6.80 -1.59 -8.16
C PRO A 89 -8.24 -1.07 -8.19
N LEU A 90 -8.69 -0.47 -7.09
CA LEU A 90 -10.08 -0.02 -6.93
C LEU A 90 -10.36 1.27 -7.72
N LEU A 91 -9.40 2.19 -7.74
CA LEU A 91 -9.58 3.55 -8.23
C LEU A 91 -8.67 3.89 -9.42
N GLY A 92 -7.74 3.01 -9.77
CA GLY A 92 -6.68 3.25 -10.75
C GLY A 92 -5.44 3.91 -10.15
N ASP A 93 -4.40 4.08 -10.99
CA ASP A 93 -3.14 4.69 -10.59
C ASP A 93 -3.33 6.10 -10.00
N VAL A 94 -2.45 6.46 -9.09
CA VAL A 94 -2.43 7.78 -8.45
C VAL A 94 -1.82 8.80 -9.41
N THR A 95 -2.50 9.90 -9.65
CA THR A 95 -2.04 11.00 -10.52
C THR A 95 -1.48 12.18 -9.76
N ASN A 96 -1.86 12.34 -8.48
CA ASN A 96 -1.35 13.42 -7.62
C ASN A 96 -1.40 13.02 -6.14
N VAL A 97 -0.40 13.43 -5.39
CA VAL A 97 -0.30 13.23 -3.94
C VAL A 97 -0.28 14.58 -3.22
N THR A 98 -1.00 14.66 -2.10
CA THR A 98 -0.77 15.68 -1.08
C THR A 98 -0.52 14.97 0.25
N ALA A 99 0.63 15.22 0.87
CA ALA A 99 1.02 14.56 2.11
C ALA A 99 1.29 15.57 3.23
N VAL A 100 0.79 15.26 4.42
CA VAL A 100 1.04 16.03 5.65
C VAL A 100 1.44 15.05 6.74
N ARG A 101 2.51 15.37 7.47
CA ARG A 101 2.97 14.58 8.62
C ARG A 101 2.78 15.38 9.90
N SER A 102 2.14 14.78 10.90
CA SER A 102 2.03 15.32 12.25
C SER A 102 3.06 14.66 13.18
N GLU A 103 3.04 15.02 14.47
CA GLU A 103 3.99 14.51 15.46
C GLU A 103 4.09 12.97 15.48
N ARG A 104 5.26 12.49 15.93
CA ARG A 104 5.73 11.10 15.83
C ARG A 104 5.99 10.71 14.38
N ASP A 105 5.06 10.03 13.72
CA ASP A 105 5.20 9.57 12.34
C ASP A 105 3.86 9.45 11.60
N LEU A 106 2.77 10.00 12.16
CA LEU A 106 1.46 9.95 11.54
C LEU A 106 1.44 10.79 10.27
N THR A 107 1.24 10.13 9.15
CA THR A 107 1.21 10.76 7.82
C THR A 107 -0.19 10.59 7.23
N HIS A 108 -0.79 11.71 6.83
CA HIS A 108 -2.02 11.76 6.07
C HIS A 108 -1.73 12.02 4.60
N LEU A 109 -2.38 11.28 3.72
CA LEU A 109 -2.32 11.47 2.27
C LEU A 109 -3.70 11.80 1.72
N VAL A 110 -3.75 12.72 0.77
CA VAL A 110 -4.88 12.88 -0.16
C VAL A 110 -4.36 12.48 -1.55
N LEU A 111 -5.02 11.50 -2.17
CA LEU A 111 -4.61 10.94 -3.46
C LEU A 111 -5.67 11.26 -4.50
N ARG A 112 -5.26 11.68 -5.70
CA ARG A 112 -6.13 11.71 -6.89
C ARG A 112 -5.79 10.51 -7.76
N HIS A 113 -6.80 9.89 -8.34
CA HIS A 113 -6.63 8.71 -9.19
C HIS A 113 -7.00 8.99 -10.65
N VAL A 114 -6.52 8.15 -11.57
CA VAL A 114 -6.86 8.23 -13.00
C VAL A 114 -8.37 8.12 -13.28
N SER A 115 -9.13 7.48 -12.39
CA SER A 115 -10.60 7.45 -12.45
C SER A 115 -11.26 8.81 -12.20
N GLY A 116 -10.51 9.82 -11.74
CA GLY A 116 -11.02 11.11 -11.26
C GLY A 116 -11.43 11.11 -9.78
N VAL A 117 -11.44 9.93 -9.14
CA VAL A 117 -11.78 9.78 -7.72
C VAL A 117 -10.64 10.29 -6.83
N ALA A 118 -11.00 10.88 -5.70
CA ALA A 118 -10.05 11.20 -4.63
C ALA A 118 -10.18 10.19 -3.48
N SER A 119 -9.07 9.89 -2.82
CA SER A 119 -9.05 9.06 -1.61
C SER A 119 -8.18 9.67 -0.52
N THR A 120 -8.37 9.22 0.72
CA THR A 120 -7.55 9.64 1.86
C THR A 120 -6.89 8.44 2.53
N VAL A 121 -5.64 8.61 2.98
CA VAL A 121 -4.89 7.58 3.70
C VAL A 121 -4.35 8.15 5.01
N ALA A 122 -4.38 7.37 6.10
CA ALA A 122 -3.66 7.65 7.34
C ALA A 122 -2.72 6.50 7.71
N VAL A 123 -1.44 6.78 7.93
CA VAL A 123 -0.42 5.75 8.24
C VAL A 123 0.51 6.16 9.38
N THR A 124 0.79 5.23 10.30
CA THR A 124 1.70 5.43 11.43
C THR A 124 2.18 4.08 11.99
N LEU A 125 3.34 4.07 12.63
CA LEU A 125 3.83 2.98 13.50
C LEU A 125 3.70 3.30 14.99
N SER A 126 3.15 4.47 15.33
CA SER A 126 3.11 5.00 16.69
C SER A 126 1.69 5.11 17.26
N ALA A 127 0.72 4.45 16.66
CA ALA A 127 -0.66 4.43 17.18
C ALA A 127 -0.68 3.80 18.58
N PRO A 128 -1.48 4.31 19.53
CA PRO A 128 -1.76 3.58 20.77
C PRO A 128 -2.29 2.18 20.46
N GLU A 129 -1.91 1.16 21.24
CA GLU A 129 -2.30 -0.23 20.96
C GLU A 129 -3.82 -0.41 20.81
N ALA A 130 -4.60 0.15 21.73
CA ALA A 130 -6.07 0.10 21.69
C ALA A 130 -6.70 0.87 20.50
N GLY A 131 -5.96 1.79 19.89
CA GLY A 131 -6.38 2.54 18.70
C GLY A 131 -5.71 2.07 17.41
N SER A 132 -4.96 0.97 17.46
CA SER A 132 -4.30 0.39 16.30
C SER A 132 -5.29 -0.39 15.44
N GLY A 133 -4.95 -0.54 14.16
CA GLY A 133 -5.80 -1.26 13.22
C GLY A 133 -5.55 -0.83 11.79
N SER A 134 -6.34 -1.41 10.90
CA SER A 134 -6.23 -1.15 9.48
C SER A 134 -7.55 -1.40 8.79
N GLY A 135 -7.80 -0.65 7.71
CA GLY A 135 -9.02 -0.80 6.96
C GLY A 135 -9.00 -0.01 5.66
N VAL A 136 -9.89 -0.41 4.76
CA VAL A 136 -10.24 0.35 3.55
C VAL A 136 -11.75 0.39 3.46
N GLU A 137 -12.28 1.56 3.17
CA GLU A 137 -13.68 1.79 2.91
C GLU A 137 -13.82 2.52 1.57
N VAL A 138 -14.68 2.00 0.70
CA VAL A 138 -15.08 2.66 -0.54
C VAL A 138 -16.55 3.03 -0.47
N ARG A 139 -16.90 4.22 -0.97
CA ARG A 139 -18.26 4.76 -0.98
C ARG A 139 -18.61 5.21 -2.39
N GLY A 140 -19.80 4.91 -2.90
CA GLY A 140 -20.21 5.25 -4.26
C GLY A 140 -21.62 4.83 -4.63
N GLU A 141 -21.85 4.62 -5.93
CA GLU A 141 -23.16 4.28 -6.51
C GLU A 141 -23.80 3.02 -5.90
N HIS A 142 -22.96 2.10 -5.43
CA HIS A 142 -23.37 0.83 -4.83
C HIS A 142 -23.42 0.87 -3.29
N GLY A 143 -23.43 2.07 -2.71
CA GLY A 143 -23.38 2.26 -1.27
C GLY A 143 -21.96 2.22 -0.74
N THR A 144 -21.71 1.41 0.28
CA THR A 144 -20.42 1.32 0.97
C THR A 144 -19.91 -0.11 0.98
N ALA A 145 -18.62 -0.31 0.72
CA ALA A 145 -17.94 -1.58 0.92
C ALA A 145 -16.71 -1.39 1.80
N VAL A 146 -16.47 -2.32 2.71
CA VAL A 146 -15.37 -2.28 3.68
C VAL A 146 -14.51 -3.52 3.48
N LEU A 147 -13.19 -3.33 3.50
CA LEU A 147 -12.22 -4.41 3.45
C LEU A 147 -12.47 -5.39 4.60
N PRO A 148 -12.53 -6.70 4.36
CA PRO A 148 -12.67 -7.69 5.42
C PRO A 148 -11.56 -7.54 6.47
N THR A 149 -11.90 -7.70 7.74
CA THR A 149 -10.92 -7.70 8.85
C THR A 149 -10.06 -8.96 8.85
N GLU A 150 -10.59 -10.07 8.36
CA GLU A 150 -9.86 -11.33 8.24
C GLU A 150 -9.19 -11.39 6.86
N TRP A 151 -7.86 -11.31 6.85
CA TRP A 151 -7.08 -11.34 5.60
C TRP A 151 -6.62 -12.76 5.24
N GLY A 152 -6.58 -13.66 6.23
CA GLY A 152 -6.10 -15.04 6.07
C GLY A 152 -4.66 -15.20 6.54
N ASP A 153 -4.13 -16.41 6.35
CA ASP A 153 -2.81 -16.79 6.81
C ASP A 153 -1.68 -16.17 5.92
N PRO A 154 -0.64 -15.55 6.52
CA PRO A 154 0.48 -15.01 5.76
C PRO A 154 1.24 -16.04 4.93
N VAL A 155 1.33 -17.30 5.39
CA VAL A 155 2.03 -18.36 4.64
C VAL A 155 1.24 -18.74 3.39
N ASP A 156 -0.08 -18.89 3.50
CA ASP A 156 -0.96 -19.09 2.35
C ASP A 156 -0.90 -17.93 1.37
N SER A 157 -0.86 -16.69 1.86
CA SER A 157 -0.69 -15.50 1.01
C SER A 157 0.64 -15.55 0.24
N PHE A 158 1.72 -15.98 0.89
CA PHE A 158 3.03 -16.11 0.24
C PHE A 158 3.07 -17.25 -0.79
N ARG A 159 2.37 -18.36 -0.52
CA ARG A 159 2.18 -19.45 -1.50
C ARG A 159 1.46 -18.93 -2.74
N ALA A 160 0.35 -18.21 -2.57
CA ALA A 160 -0.41 -17.61 -3.67
C ALA A 160 0.43 -16.62 -4.49
N ALA A 161 1.33 -15.85 -3.86
CA ALA A 161 2.27 -14.99 -4.56
C ALA A 161 3.30 -15.77 -5.40
N THR A 162 3.75 -16.92 -4.89
CA THR A 162 4.65 -17.83 -5.62
C THR A 162 3.93 -18.46 -6.81
N ASP A 163 2.68 -18.90 -6.63
CA ASP A 163 1.87 -19.45 -7.71
C ASP A 163 1.61 -18.41 -8.81
N ALA A 164 1.33 -17.16 -8.44
CA ALA A 164 1.18 -16.05 -9.37
C ALA A 164 2.47 -15.79 -10.17
N LEU A 165 3.64 -15.86 -9.51
CA LEU A 165 4.94 -15.75 -10.19
C LEU A 165 5.15 -16.88 -11.20
N LEU A 166 4.88 -18.13 -10.79
CA LEU A 166 5.01 -19.30 -11.67
C LEU A 166 4.07 -19.21 -12.87
N GLU A 167 2.86 -18.67 -12.68
CA GLU A 167 1.91 -18.44 -13.76
C GLU A 167 2.41 -17.38 -14.76
N SER A 168 2.97 -16.29 -14.25
CA SER A 168 3.63 -15.29 -15.10
C SER A 168 4.78 -15.88 -15.89
N VAL A 169 5.60 -16.74 -15.28
CA VAL A 169 6.68 -17.47 -15.98
C VAL A 169 6.12 -18.38 -17.07
N ARG A 170 5.07 -19.15 -16.77
CA ARG A 170 4.48 -20.11 -17.71
C ARG A 170 3.81 -19.43 -18.90
N THR A 171 3.15 -18.29 -18.69
CA THR A 171 2.35 -17.63 -19.72
C THR A 171 3.06 -16.46 -20.41
N GLY A 172 4.17 -15.99 -19.82
CA GLY A 172 4.83 -14.75 -20.24
C GLY A 172 4.04 -13.46 -19.91
N ARG A 173 2.87 -13.57 -19.27
CA ARG A 173 2.04 -12.41 -18.90
C ARG A 173 2.43 -11.89 -17.52
N PRO A 174 2.82 -10.60 -17.38
CA PRO A 174 3.20 -10.05 -16.09
C PRO A 174 2.00 -9.99 -15.14
N HIS A 175 2.25 -10.23 -13.87
CA HIS A 175 1.25 -10.06 -12.82
C HIS A 175 1.01 -8.56 -12.54
N ALA A 176 -0.19 -8.19 -12.10
CA ALA A 176 -0.53 -6.80 -11.77
C ALA A 176 0.31 -6.21 -10.62
N CYS A 177 0.93 -7.07 -9.80
CA CYS A 177 1.87 -6.70 -8.75
C CYS A 177 3.32 -7.02 -9.14
N ASP A 178 3.71 -6.89 -10.40
CA ASP A 178 5.11 -7.08 -10.81
C ASP A 178 6.04 -5.94 -10.32
N VAL A 179 7.31 -5.99 -10.70
CA VAL A 179 8.30 -4.96 -10.35
C VAL A 179 7.90 -3.54 -10.78
N ARG A 180 7.11 -3.36 -11.86
CA ARG A 180 6.65 -2.04 -12.31
C ARG A 180 5.68 -1.45 -11.31
N PHE A 181 4.83 -2.29 -10.73
CA PHE A 181 3.98 -1.90 -9.61
C PHE A 181 4.82 -1.49 -8.39
N GLY A 182 5.87 -2.25 -8.05
CA GLY A 182 6.80 -1.89 -6.98
C GLY A 182 7.50 -0.54 -7.18
N LEU A 183 7.94 -0.26 -8.41
CA LEU A 183 8.46 1.04 -8.80
C LEU A 183 7.42 2.14 -8.57
N ARG A 184 6.19 1.94 -9.06
CA ARG A 184 5.11 2.93 -8.93
C ARG A 184 4.79 3.24 -7.46
N LEU A 185 4.69 2.22 -6.61
CA LEU A 185 4.54 2.40 -5.16
C LEU A 185 5.68 3.25 -4.58
N THR A 186 6.91 2.96 -4.98
CA THR A 186 8.10 3.67 -4.49
C THR A 186 8.11 5.14 -4.90
N GLU A 187 7.67 5.46 -6.12
CA GLU A 187 7.54 6.84 -6.61
C GLU A 187 6.51 7.64 -5.82
N ILE A 188 5.32 7.09 -5.61
CA ILE A 188 4.23 7.73 -4.86
C ILE A 188 4.69 8.01 -3.42
N LEU A 189 5.33 7.03 -2.77
CA LEU A 189 5.81 7.17 -1.40
C LEU A 189 6.96 8.16 -1.29
N ALA A 190 7.85 8.22 -2.28
CA ALA A 190 8.94 9.20 -2.31
C ALA A 190 8.42 10.63 -2.46
N GLU A 191 7.43 10.85 -3.32
CA GLU A 191 6.76 12.15 -3.47
C GLU A 191 6.06 12.56 -2.17
N ALA A 192 5.31 11.65 -1.55
CA ALA A 192 4.67 11.88 -0.26
C ALA A 192 5.67 12.24 0.83
N ASP A 193 6.80 11.51 0.91
CA ASP A 193 7.81 11.74 1.94
C ASP A 193 8.47 13.11 1.75
N ALA A 194 8.79 13.50 0.51
CA ALA A 194 9.34 14.82 0.22
C ALA A 194 8.42 15.96 0.72
N GLN A 195 7.12 15.89 0.41
CA GLN A 195 6.14 16.88 0.87
C GLN A 195 5.99 16.90 2.41
N ALA A 196 6.00 15.71 3.03
CA ALA A 196 5.91 15.58 4.48
C ALA A 196 7.13 16.20 5.20
N GLN A 197 8.33 16.07 4.64
CA GLN A 197 9.54 16.70 5.20
C GLN A 197 9.52 18.22 5.03
N GLU A 198 9.02 18.74 3.90
CA GLU A 198 8.88 20.19 3.67
C GLU A 198 7.92 20.86 4.65
N THR A 199 6.84 20.17 5.04
CA THR A 199 5.89 20.68 6.03
C THR A 199 6.57 20.82 7.39
N ARG A 200 7.32 19.79 7.83
CA ARG A 200 8.08 19.81 9.08
C ARG A 200 9.14 20.93 9.13
N ALA A 201 9.73 21.29 7.99
CA ALA A 201 10.75 22.33 7.94
C ALA A 201 10.19 23.76 8.10
N LYS A 202 8.86 23.93 7.97
CA LYS A 202 8.18 25.23 8.06
C LYS A 202 7.59 25.51 9.45
N ASP A 203 7.47 24.49 10.29
CA ASP A 203 7.01 24.56 11.69
C ASP A 203 8.19 24.73 12.66
#